data_AF-A0A0M9BLA9-F1
#
_entry.id   AF-A0A0M9BLA9-F1
#
_cell.length_a   1.000
_cell.length_b   1.000
_cell.length_c   1.000
_cell.angle_alpha   90.00
_cell.angle_beta   90.00
_cell.angle_gamma   90.00
#
_symmetry.space_group_name_H-M   'P 1'
#
loop_
_entity.id
_entity.type
_entity.pdbx_description
1 polymer ?
#
loop_
_entity_poly.entity_id
_entity_poly.type
_entity_poly.pdbx_seq_one_letter_code
_entity_poly.pdbx_strand_id
1 'polypeptide(L)'
;MKHILFVCTGNTCRSPMAEGLLRKLASERGIQVDVRSAGVAATTGMPISRHAEAVLRDHNVEGPPHSTLLSSNLVGWADLVLTLTRSHKQHVMQVFPDSVHKTYTLKEYVENDVQVLNDVQELDSLFATLEMKRALGQEILASERERAIEIRQRIPSFDISDPFGGSRDDYNIAAAEIRTALDRLLDKLD
;
A
#
# COMPACT_ATOMS: atom_id res chain seq x y z
N MET A 1 -15.32 -14.64 1.68
CA MET A 1 -14.69 -13.64 2.56
C MET A 1 -13.29 -13.39 2.03
N LYS A 2 -12.92 -12.14 1.78
CA LYS A 2 -11.63 -11.81 1.15
C LYS A 2 -10.58 -11.54 2.24
N HIS A 3 -9.40 -12.15 2.12
CA HIS A 3 -8.28 -11.96 3.04
C HIS A 3 -7.38 -10.81 2.56
N ILE A 4 -7.28 -9.74 3.36
CA ILE A 4 -6.54 -8.53 3.01
C ILE A 4 -5.41 -8.30 4.01
N LEU A 5 -4.18 -8.14 3.52
CA LEU A 5 -3.00 -7.87 4.32
C LEU A 5 -2.45 -6.47 4.04
N PHE A 6 -2.39 -5.61 5.05
CA PHE A 6 -1.72 -4.31 4.97
C PHE A 6 -0.25 -4.38 5.37
N VAL A 7 0.64 -3.78 4.57
CA VAL A 7 2.09 -3.83 4.83
C VAL A 7 2.72 -2.44 4.85
N CYS A 8 3.35 -2.08 5.98
CA CYS A 8 4.21 -0.90 6.10
C CYS A 8 5.62 -1.28 6.60
N THR A 9 6.36 -0.32 7.16
CA THR A 9 7.73 -0.55 7.67
C THR A 9 7.72 -1.33 8.99
N GLY A 10 7.32 -0.68 10.08
CA GLY A 10 7.41 -1.24 11.44
C GLY A 10 6.12 -1.86 11.98
N ASN A 11 5.02 -1.81 11.23
CA ASN A 11 3.68 -2.21 11.69
C ASN A 11 3.23 -1.57 13.01
N THR A 12 3.58 -0.29 13.19
CA THR A 12 3.22 0.49 14.40
C THR A 12 2.37 1.72 14.09
N CYS A 13 2.33 2.18 12.84
CA CYS A 13 1.63 3.42 12.45
C CYS A 13 0.59 3.15 11.35
N ARG A 14 1.01 3.18 10.08
CA ARG A 14 0.11 3.19 8.92
C ARG A 14 -0.69 1.88 8.74
N SER A 15 -0.04 0.72 8.75
CA SER A 15 -0.73 -0.55 8.51
C SER A 15 -1.70 -0.97 9.64
N PRO A 16 -1.42 -0.74 10.94
CA PRO A 16 -2.43 -0.91 11.99
C PRO A 16 -3.64 0.01 11.85
N MET A 17 -3.42 1.28 11.46
CA MET A 17 -4.52 2.21 11.18
C MET A 17 -5.39 1.69 10.03
N ALA A 18 -4.76 1.26 8.93
CA ALA A 18 -5.48 0.71 7.78
C ALA A 18 -6.29 -0.56 8.12
N GLU A 19 -5.71 -1.48 8.90
CA GLU A 19 -6.40 -2.69 9.36
C GLU A 19 -7.66 -2.36 10.17
N GLY A 20 -7.51 -1.55 11.22
CA GLY A 20 -8.61 -1.19 12.09
C GLY A 20 -9.71 -0.42 11.35
N LEU A 21 -9.33 0.59 10.58
CA LEU A 21 -10.28 1.40 9.82
C LEU A 21 -11.03 0.57 8.78
N LEU A 22 -10.35 -0.32 8.04
CA LEU A 22 -11.02 -1.17 7.05
C LEU A 22 -12.01 -2.12 7.71
N ARG A 23 -11.62 -2.77 8.82
CA ARG A 23 -12.51 -3.68 9.55
C ARG A 23 -13.81 -2.98 9.97
N LYS A 24 -13.70 -1.76 10.50
CA LYS A 24 -14.86 -0.96 10.89
C LYS A 24 -15.72 -0.59 9.68
N LEU A 25 -15.13 0.05 8.66
CA LEU A 25 -15.87 0.54 7.50
C LEU A 25 -16.55 -0.62 6.73
N ALA A 26 -15.87 -1.76 6.60
CA ALA A 26 -16.45 -2.95 5.97
C ALA A 26 -17.64 -3.50 6.77
N SER A 27 -17.53 -3.55 8.10
CA SER A 27 -18.63 -3.97 8.97
C SER A 27 -19.84 -3.03 8.86
N GLU A 28 -19.62 -1.72 8.76
CA GLU A 28 -20.69 -0.73 8.59
C GLU A 28 -21.42 -0.87 7.25
N ARG A 29 -20.71 -1.33 6.21
CA ARG A 29 -21.27 -1.60 4.88
C ARG A 29 -21.78 -3.03 4.69
N GLY A 30 -21.57 -3.93 5.66
CA GLY A 30 -21.93 -5.34 5.56
C GLY A 30 -21.00 -6.20 4.67
N ILE A 31 -19.84 -5.67 4.28
CA ILE A 31 -18.85 -6.35 3.44
C ILE A 31 -18.02 -7.32 4.28
N GLN A 32 -17.94 -8.59 3.85
CA GLN A 32 -17.21 -9.63 4.56
C GLN A 32 -15.73 -9.70 4.15
N VAL A 33 -14.87 -9.08 4.96
CA VAL A 33 -13.40 -9.13 4.84
C VAL A 33 -12.76 -9.63 6.13
N ASP A 34 -11.64 -10.34 5.98
CA ASP A 34 -10.73 -10.64 7.08
C ASP A 34 -9.41 -9.91 6.83
N VAL A 35 -9.03 -9.05 7.78
CA VAL A 35 -8.01 -8.03 7.58
C VAL A 35 -6.94 -8.19 8.65
N ARG A 36 -5.69 -8.22 8.21
CA ARG A 36 -4.49 -8.24 9.05
C ARG A 36 -3.49 -7.19 8.58
N SER A 37 -2.53 -6.86 9.42
CA SER A 37 -1.40 -6.02 9.06
C SER A 37 -0.07 -6.61 9.50
N ALA A 38 0.99 -6.23 8.80
CA ALA A 38 2.36 -6.60 9.11
C ALA A 38 3.34 -5.51 8.67
N GLY A 39 4.62 -5.72 9.00
CA GLY A 39 5.70 -4.79 8.67
C GLY A 39 6.92 -5.51 8.12
N VAL A 40 7.53 -4.93 7.09
CA VAL A 40 8.74 -5.48 6.44
C VAL A 40 9.97 -5.46 7.36
N ALA A 41 9.96 -4.59 8.36
CA ALA A 41 11.02 -4.41 9.36
C ALA A 41 10.41 -4.22 10.76
N ALA A 42 9.36 -4.97 11.07
CA ALA A 42 8.70 -4.93 12.37
C ALA A 42 9.38 -5.87 13.38
N THR A 43 9.43 -5.45 14.63
CA THR A 43 9.71 -6.35 15.75
C THR A 43 8.37 -6.85 16.27
N THR A 44 8.10 -8.16 16.22
CA THR A 44 6.84 -8.73 16.69
C THR A 44 6.64 -8.45 18.19
N GLY A 45 5.43 -8.05 18.57
CA GLY A 45 5.05 -7.82 19.97
C GLY A 45 5.28 -6.39 20.47
N MET A 46 5.84 -5.49 19.66
CA MET A 46 5.90 -4.07 20.05
C MET A 46 4.50 -3.45 20.05
N PRO A 47 4.16 -2.57 20.99
CA PRO A 47 2.92 -1.83 20.92
C PRO A 47 2.89 -0.93 19.68
N ILE A 48 1.70 -0.69 19.15
CA ILE A 48 1.53 0.32 18.09
C ILE A 48 1.79 1.73 18.66
N SER A 49 2.01 2.70 17.78
CA SER A 49 2.30 4.08 18.19
C SER A 49 1.11 4.67 18.95
N ARG A 50 1.38 5.37 20.07
CA ARG A 50 0.37 6.09 20.85
C ARG A 50 -0.55 6.99 20.01
N HIS A 51 -0.01 7.58 18.94
CA HIS A 51 -0.77 8.46 18.05
C HIS A 51 -1.63 7.65 17.08
N ALA A 52 -1.16 6.50 16.59
CA ALA A 52 -1.99 5.58 15.82
C ALA A 52 -3.13 5.00 16.66
N GLU A 53 -2.86 4.63 17.92
CA GLU A 53 -3.92 4.23 18.86
C GLU A 53 -4.94 5.36 19.06
N ALA A 54 -4.48 6.60 19.24
CA ALA A 54 -5.36 7.75 19.40
C ALA A 54 -6.26 7.95 18.18
N VAL A 55 -5.70 7.86 16.95
CA VAL A 55 -6.51 7.89 15.71
C VAL A 55 -7.60 6.84 15.74
N LEU A 56 -7.24 5.59 16.07
CA LEU A 56 -8.17 4.48 16.07
C LEU A 56 -9.27 4.67 17.11
N ARG A 57 -8.92 5.13 18.33
CA ARG A 57 -9.89 5.48 19.38
C ARG A 57 -10.83 6.60 18.95
N ASP A 58 -10.33 7.65 18.30
CA ASP A 58 -11.15 8.75 17.79
C ASP A 58 -12.17 8.26 16.75
N HIS A 59 -11.86 7.16 16.06
CA HIS A 59 -12.76 6.49 15.13
C HIS A 59 -13.57 5.36 15.78
N ASN A 60 -13.56 5.19 17.10
CA ASN A 60 -14.21 4.08 17.81
C ASN A 60 -13.80 2.70 17.26
N VAL A 61 -12.51 2.54 16.98
CA VAL A 61 -11.92 1.31 16.47
C VAL A 61 -10.92 0.77 17.47
N GLU A 62 -11.01 -0.52 17.76
CA GLU A 62 -9.92 -1.27 18.38
C GLU A 62 -8.95 -1.74 17.28
N GLY A 63 -7.71 -1.25 17.35
CA GLY A 63 -6.64 -1.71 16.47
C GLY A 63 -6.01 -3.02 16.92
N PRO A 64 -5.12 -3.62 16.11
CA PRO A 64 -4.26 -4.67 16.59
C PRO A 64 -3.41 -4.13 17.76
N PRO A 65 -3.27 -4.89 18.86
CA PRO A 65 -2.58 -4.41 20.05
C PRO A 65 -1.06 -4.32 19.85
N HIS A 66 -0.51 -5.13 18.93
CA HIS A 66 0.92 -5.28 18.73
C HIS A 66 1.30 -5.42 17.26
N SER A 67 2.54 -5.03 16.95
CA SER A 67 3.17 -5.22 15.66
C SER A 67 3.46 -6.69 15.38
N THR A 68 3.47 -7.03 14.09
CA THR A 68 3.75 -8.35 13.54
C THR A 68 4.74 -8.23 12.38
N LEU A 69 5.82 -9.03 12.42
CA LEU A 69 6.76 -9.14 11.30
C LEU A 69 6.10 -9.84 10.10
N LEU A 70 6.31 -9.28 8.91
CA LEU A 70 5.85 -9.88 7.67
C LEU A 70 6.48 -11.26 7.48
N SER A 71 5.65 -12.24 7.12
CA SER A 71 6.08 -13.63 6.91
C SER A 71 5.41 -14.24 5.68
N SER A 72 6.02 -15.31 5.15
CA SER A 72 5.46 -16.09 4.04
C SER A 72 4.07 -16.62 4.37
N ASN A 73 3.81 -17.01 5.62
CA ASN A 73 2.50 -17.48 6.06
C ASN A 73 1.42 -16.39 5.94
N LEU A 74 1.74 -15.14 6.32
CA LEU A 74 0.81 -14.02 6.18
C LEU A 74 0.56 -13.67 4.72
N VAL A 75 1.62 -13.66 3.89
CA VAL A 75 1.49 -13.42 2.44
C VAL A 75 0.72 -14.54 1.75
N GLY A 76 0.93 -15.80 2.17
CA GLY A 76 0.20 -16.96 1.67
C GLY A 76 -1.28 -16.94 2.05
N TRP A 77 -1.60 -16.48 3.26
CA TRP A 77 -2.98 -16.31 3.76
C TRP A 77 -3.77 -15.23 2.99
N ALA A 78 -3.11 -14.17 2.53
CA ALA A 78 -3.79 -13.03 1.91
C ALA A 78 -4.23 -13.33 0.46
N ASP A 79 -5.46 -12.99 0.09
CA ASP A 79 -5.90 -12.90 -1.31
C ASP A 79 -5.41 -11.60 -1.96
N LEU A 80 -5.18 -10.57 -1.14
CA LEU A 80 -4.74 -9.25 -1.56
C LEU A 80 -3.76 -8.65 -0.54
N VAL A 81 -2.60 -8.22 -1.00
CA VAL A 81 -1.57 -7.54 -0.21
C VAL A 81 -1.53 -6.07 -0.62
N LEU A 82 -1.87 -5.17 0.31
CA LEU A 82 -1.92 -3.73 0.09
C LEU A 82 -0.81 -3.04 0.88
N THR A 83 0.19 -2.55 0.17
CA THR A 83 1.31 -1.85 0.77
C THR A 83 1.06 -0.35 0.89
N LEU A 84 1.67 0.28 1.89
CA LEU A 84 1.47 1.71 2.15
C LEU A 84 2.41 2.60 1.33
N THR A 85 3.39 2.03 0.64
CA THR A 85 4.29 2.74 -0.30
C THR A 85 4.77 1.80 -1.41
N ARG A 86 5.31 2.38 -2.49
CA ARG A 86 6.00 1.65 -3.57
C ARG A 86 7.23 0.90 -3.07
N SER A 87 8.00 1.47 -2.13
CA SER A 87 9.15 0.80 -1.53
C SER A 87 8.75 -0.46 -0.75
N HIS A 88 7.62 -0.43 -0.04
CA HIS A 88 7.06 -1.62 0.59
C HIS A 88 6.63 -2.67 -0.44
N LYS A 89 5.97 -2.25 -1.53
CA LYS A 89 5.58 -3.16 -2.63
C LYS A 89 6.80 -3.87 -3.23
N GLN A 90 7.84 -3.11 -3.55
CA GLN A 90 9.10 -3.64 -4.06
C GLN A 90 9.73 -4.64 -3.10
N HIS A 91 9.78 -4.33 -1.80
CA HIS A 91 10.32 -5.24 -0.80
C HIS A 91 9.52 -6.56 -0.73
N VAL A 92 8.18 -6.48 -0.69
CA VAL A 92 7.32 -7.67 -0.67
C VAL A 92 7.56 -8.53 -1.91
N MET A 93 7.63 -7.92 -3.10
CA MET A 93 7.86 -8.66 -4.36
C MET A 93 9.27 -9.28 -4.43
N GLN A 94 10.28 -8.63 -3.85
CA GLN A 94 11.65 -9.16 -3.80
C GLN A 94 11.76 -10.36 -2.87
N VAL A 95 11.11 -10.31 -1.70
CA VAL A 95 11.18 -11.37 -0.68
C VAL A 95 10.18 -12.50 -0.96
N PHE A 96 9.03 -12.20 -1.56
CA PHE A 96 7.95 -13.14 -1.88
C PHE A 96 7.52 -13.02 -3.35
N PRO A 97 8.33 -13.50 -4.32
CA PRO A 97 8.06 -13.34 -5.76
C PRO A 97 6.71 -13.90 -6.22
N ASP A 98 6.23 -14.98 -5.61
CA ASP A 98 4.94 -15.59 -5.96
C ASP A 98 3.74 -14.69 -5.65
N SER A 99 3.93 -13.62 -4.86
CA SER A 99 2.87 -12.69 -4.46
C SER A 99 2.67 -11.51 -5.41
N VAL A 100 3.45 -11.40 -6.50
CA VAL A 100 3.43 -10.27 -7.44
C VAL A 100 2.02 -9.96 -7.96
N HIS A 101 1.26 -10.99 -8.33
CA HIS A 101 -0.09 -10.87 -8.91
C HIS A 101 -1.16 -10.37 -7.93
N LYS A 102 -0.85 -10.33 -6.62
CA LYS A 102 -1.75 -9.91 -5.56
C LYS A 102 -1.19 -8.79 -4.69
N THR A 103 -0.06 -8.19 -5.07
CA THR A 103 0.62 -7.14 -4.29
C THR A 103 0.55 -5.80 -5.01
N TYR A 104 -0.06 -4.81 -4.36
CA TYR A 104 -0.26 -3.46 -4.90
C TYR A 104 -0.02 -2.43 -3.80
N THR A 105 0.28 -1.18 -4.14
CA THR A 105 0.08 -0.14 -3.13
C THR A 105 -1.41 0.14 -2.95
N LEU A 106 -1.83 0.58 -1.77
CA LEU A 106 -3.25 0.85 -1.48
C LEU A 106 -3.85 1.85 -2.49
N LYS A 107 -3.18 3.00 -2.71
CA LYS A 107 -3.64 4.04 -3.65
C LYS A 107 -3.65 3.55 -5.10
N GLU A 108 -2.63 2.81 -5.52
CA GLU A 108 -2.55 2.22 -6.86
C GLU A 108 -3.72 1.26 -7.11
N TYR A 109 -4.03 0.40 -6.14
CA TYR A 109 -5.09 -0.61 -6.31
C TYR A 109 -6.49 -0.01 -6.47
N VAL A 110 -6.74 1.13 -5.83
CA VAL A 110 -8.05 1.79 -5.83
C VAL A 110 -8.13 2.95 -6.83
N GLU A 111 -7.09 3.14 -7.63
CA GLU A 111 -7.09 4.15 -8.69
C GLU A 111 -8.11 3.77 -9.78
N ASN A 112 -8.85 4.76 -10.24
CA ASN A 112 -9.89 4.63 -11.25
C ASN A 112 -9.87 5.76 -12.29
N ASP A 113 -9.00 6.76 -12.15
CA ASP A 113 -8.79 7.76 -13.17
C ASP A 113 -8.16 7.13 -14.42
N VAL A 114 -8.93 7.12 -15.51
CA VAL A 114 -8.53 6.50 -16.78
C VAL A 114 -7.24 7.11 -17.34
N GLN A 115 -7.02 8.42 -17.17
CA GLN A 115 -5.81 9.07 -17.64
C GLN A 115 -4.60 8.62 -16.82
N VAL A 116 -4.75 8.53 -15.49
CA VAL A 116 -3.69 8.03 -14.61
C VAL A 116 -3.36 6.57 -14.94
N LEU A 117 -4.37 5.72 -15.16
CA LEU A 117 -4.17 4.31 -15.51
C LEU A 117 -3.46 4.15 -16.87
N ASN A 118 -3.82 4.98 -17.87
CA ASN A 118 -3.14 5.01 -19.16
C ASN A 118 -1.68 5.44 -19.03
N ASP A 119 -1.41 6.49 -18.26
CA ASP A 119 -0.04 6.98 -18.00
C ASP A 119 0.81 5.89 -17.31
N VAL A 120 0.24 5.16 -16.33
CA VAL A 120 0.91 4.03 -15.68
C VAL A 120 1.23 2.92 -16.68
N GLN A 121 0.27 2.54 -17.52
CA GLN A 121 0.46 1.48 -18.52
C GLN A 121 1.50 1.86 -19.58
N GLU A 122 1.51 3.11 -20.03
CA GLU A 122 2.51 3.64 -20.95
C GLU A 122 3.91 3.60 -20.32
N LEU A 123 4.01 4.02 -19.07
CA LEU A 123 5.27 4.03 -18.33
C LEU A 123 5.83 2.61 -18.13
N ASP A 124 4.99 1.65 -17.76
CA ASP A 124 5.39 0.25 -17.58
C ASP A 124 5.88 -0.36 -18.92
N SER A 125 5.16 -0.10 -20.02
CA SER A 125 5.54 -0.56 -21.35
C SER A 125 6.88 0.03 -21.81
N LEU A 126 7.09 1.31 -21.51
CA LEU A 126 8.34 1.99 -21.81
C LEU A 126 9.50 1.43 -20.98
N PHE A 127 9.30 1.19 -19.68
CA PHE A 127 10.33 0.57 -18.84
C PHE A 127 10.69 -0.83 -19.32
N ALA A 128 9.72 -1.69 -19.65
CA ALA A 128 9.98 -3.01 -20.20
C ALA A 128 10.81 -2.94 -21.51
N THR A 129 10.47 -1.99 -22.38
CA THR A 129 11.23 -1.74 -23.61
C THR A 129 12.67 -1.31 -23.31
N LEU A 130 12.86 -0.38 -22.37
CA LEU A 130 14.19 0.11 -21.98
C LEU A 130 15.05 -0.97 -21.31
N GLU A 131 14.44 -1.83 -20.50
CA GLU A 131 15.13 -2.98 -19.90
C GLU A 131 15.56 -3.99 -20.95
N MET A 132 14.69 -4.31 -21.91
CA MET A 132 15.04 -5.19 -23.03
C MET A 132 16.20 -4.61 -23.86
N LYS A 133 16.16 -3.32 -24.20
CA LYS A 133 17.25 -2.64 -24.90
C LYS A 133 18.57 -2.74 -24.15
N ARG A 134 18.55 -2.50 -22.83
CA ARG A 134 19.73 -2.65 -21.97
C ARG A 134 20.28 -4.06 -21.99
N ALA A 135 19.42 -5.07 -21.85
CA ALA A 135 19.82 -6.48 -21.86
C ALA A 135 20.44 -6.90 -23.21
N LEU A 136 19.97 -6.31 -24.32
CA LEU A 136 20.49 -6.55 -25.67
C LEU A 136 21.69 -5.66 -26.04
N GLY A 137 22.19 -4.82 -25.13
CA GLY A 137 23.29 -3.89 -25.40
C GLY A 137 22.95 -2.79 -26.42
N GLN A 138 21.66 -2.53 -26.63
CA GLN A 138 21.19 -1.48 -27.54
C GLN A 138 21.29 -0.10 -26.89
N GLU A 139 21.53 0.91 -27.73
CA GLU A 139 21.54 2.30 -27.29
C GLU A 139 20.14 2.74 -26.86
N ILE A 140 20.07 3.43 -25.71
CA ILE A 140 18.84 4.07 -25.22
C ILE A 140 18.90 5.53 -25.63
N LEU A 141 17.92 5.96 -26.44
CA LEU A 141 17.86 7.35 -26.90
C LEU A 141 17.49 8.29 -25.74
N ALA A 142 17.99 9.52 -25.78
CA ALA A 142 17.66 10.55 -24.79
C ALA A 142 16.15 10.81 -24.73
N SER A 143 15.48 10.85 -25.89
CA SER A 143 14.04 11.05 -26.02
C SER A 143 13.21 9.96 -25.30
N GLU A 144 13.69 8.72 -25.26
CA GLU A 144 13.01 7.63 -24.55
C GLU A 144 13.09 7.80 -23.03
N ARG A 145 14.24 8.29 -22.53
CA ARG A 145 14.40 8.61 -21.11
C ARG A 145 13.57 9.83 -20.72
N GLU A 146 13.56 10.86 -21.55
CA GLU A 146 12.76 12.07 -21.36
C GLU A 146 11.27 11.75 -21.30
N ARG A 147 10.77 10.90 -22.21
CA ARG A 147 9.37 10.44 -22.18
C ARG A 147 9.02 9.71 -20.89
N ALA A 148 9.88 8.82 -20.40
CA ALA A 148 9.66 8.11 -19.13
C ALA A 148 9.59 9.08 -17.93
N ILE A 149 10.43 10.12 -17.93
CA ILE A 149 10.43 11.15 -16.88
C ILE A 149 9.14 11.97 -16.94
N GLU A 150 8.72 12.38 -18.15
CA GLU A 150 7.52 13.18 -18.37
C GLU A 150 6.27 12.44 -17.88
N ILE A 151 6.05 11.20 -18.31
CA ILE A 151 4.89 10.40 -17.89
C ILE A 151 4.90 10.22 -16.38
N ARG A 152 6.07 9.91 -15.80
CA ARG A 152 6.21 9.74 -14.35
C ARG A 152 5.82 10.99 -13.56
N GLN A 153 6.03 12.19 -14.10
CA GLN A 153 5.63 13.45 -13.45
C GLN A 153 4.12 13.69 -13.49
N ARG A 154 3.39 13.06 -14.41
CA ARG A 154 1.92 13.15 -14.50
C ARG A 154 1.22 12.19 -13.54
N ILE A 155 1.85 11.05 -13.24
CA ILE A 155 1.30 10.05 -12.32
C ILE A 155 1.40 10.55 -10.88
N PRO A 156 0.30 10.57 -10.10
CA PRO A 156 0.33 10.97 -8.70
C PRO A 156 1.16 10.00 -7.84
N SER A 157 1.56 10.46 -6.66
CA SER A 157 2.18 9.57 -5.68
C SER A 157 1.16 8.55 -5.17
N PHE A 158 1.50 7.27 -5.27
CA PHE A 158 0.71 6.20 -4.68
C PHE A 158 1.20 5.79 -3.27
N ASP A 159 2.05 6.62 -2.67
CA ASP A 159 2.53 6.43 -1.30
C ASP A 159 1.58 7.11 -0.32
N ILE A 160 1.38 6.47 0.84
CA ILE A 160 0.77 7.05 2.02
C ILE A 160 1.86 7.70 2.86
N SER A 161 1.66 8.97 3.18
CA SER A 161 2.56 9.79 4.01
C SER A 161 2.93 9.06 5.31
N ASP A 162 4.22 9.07 5.67
CA ASP A 162 4.70 8.40 6.88
C ASP A 162 4.67 9.33 8.09
N PRO A 163 3.81 9.08 9.11
CA PRO A 163 3.69 9.97 10.26
C PRO A 163 4.68 9.61 11.40
N PHE A 164 5.56 8.63 11.20
CA PHE A 164 6.46 8.16 12.26
C PHE A 164 7.34 9.30 12.81
N GLY A 165 7.39 9.43 14.15
CA GLY A 165 8.12 10.52 14.84
C GLY A 165 7.47 11.91 14.74
N GLY A 166 6.38 12.05 13.97
CA GLY A 166 5.66 13.31 13.79
C GLY A 166 4.66 13.65 14.90
N SER A 167 3.91 14.72 14.65
CA SER A 167 2.85 15.26 15.50
C SER A 167 1.56 14.43 15.43
N ARG A 168 0.60 14.72 16.33
CA ARG A 168 -0.74 14.11 16.25
C ARG A 168 -1.43 14.40 14.92
N ASP A 169 -1.17 15.55 14.32
CA ASP A 169 -1.78 15.99 13.06
C ASP A 169 -1.22 15.22 11.86
N ASP A 170 0.08 14.89 11.85
CA ASP A 170 0.68 14.05 10.81
C ASP A 170 -0.01 12.68 10.75
N TYR A 171 -0.34 12.11 11.91
CA TYR A 171 -1.12 10.86 11.99
C TYR A 171 -2.56 11.05 11.49
N ASN A 172 -3.20 12.20 11.77
CA ASN A 172 -4.53 12.49 11.26
C ASN A 172 -4.55 12.62 9.73
N ILE A 173 -3.54 13.28 9.16
CA ILE A 173 -3.37 13.40 7.70
C ILE A 173 -3.20 12.01 7.08
N ALA A 174 -2.26 11.20 7.60
CA ALA A 174 -2.04 9.85 7.11
C ALA A 174 -3.31 8.98 7.23
N ALA A 175 -4.05 9.11 8.33
CA ALA A 175 -5.30 8.38 8.53
C ALA A 175 -6.41 8.83 7.57
N ALA A 176 -6.51 10.12 7.27
CA ALA A 176 -7.46 10.65 6.28
C ALA A 176 -7.13 10.16 4.86
N GLU A 177 -5.85 10.12 4.49
CA GLU A 177 -5.40 9.53 3.23
C GLU A 177 -5.77 8.04 3.14
N ILE A 178 -5.50 7.27 4.20
CA ILE A 178 -5.86 5.86 4.30
C ILE A 178 -7.37 5.71 4.14
N ARG A 179 -8.17 6.41 4.95
CA ARG A 179 -9.64 6.32 4.94
C ARG A 179 -10.23 6.60 3.56
N THR A 180 -9.74 7.63 2.88
CA THR A 180 -10.16 7.98 1.51
C THR A 180 -9.91 6.83 0.54
N ALA A 181 -8.74 6.18 0.63
CA ALA A 181 -8.43 5.03 -0.21
C ALA A 181 -9.23 3.77 0.20
N LEU A 182 -9.54 3.60 1.49
CA LEU A 182 -10.36 2.48 1.97
C LEU A 182 -11.83 2.61 1.53
N ASP A 183 -12.39 3.83 1.49
CA ASP A 183 -13.74 4.03 0.96
C ASP A 183 -13.83 3.56 -0.50
N ARG A 184 -12.85 3.94 -1.34
CA ARG A 184 -12.74 3.45 -2.73
C ARG A 184 -12.45 1.95 -2.83
N LEU A 185 -11.69 1.40 -1.88
CA LEU A 185 -11.44 -0.03 -1.81
C LEU A 185 -12.75 -0.77 -1.60
N LEU A 186 -13.60 -0.32 -0.68
CA LEU A 186 -14.88 -0.94 -0.39
C LEU A 186 -15.83 -0.85 -1.59
N ASP A 187 -15.87 0.30 -2.28
CA ASP A 187 -16.65 0.44 -3.53
C ASP A 187 -16.23 -0.57 -4.61
N LYS A 188 -14.97 -1.04 -4.58
CA LYS A 188 -14.43 -2.04 -5.51
C LYS A 188 -14.64 -3.49 -5.02
N LEU A 189 -15.01 -3.68 -3.76
CA LEU A 189 -15.26 -5.00 -3.16
C LEU A 189 -16.76 -5.35 -3.08
N ASP A 190 -17.64 -4.34 -3.13
CA ASP A 190 -19.09 -4.45 -3.35
C ASP A 190 -19.40 -5.00 -4.77
#